data_AF-A0A0L1KW88-F1
#
_entry.id   AF-A0A0L1KW88-F1
#
_cell.length_a   1.000
_cell.length_b   1.000
_cell.length_c   1.000
_cell.angle_alpha   90.00
_cell.angle_beta   90.00
_cell.angle_gamma   90.00
#
_symmetry.space_group_name_H-M   'P 1'
#
loop_
_entity.id
_entity.type
_entity.pdbx_description
1 polymer ?
#
loop_
_entity_poly.entity_id
_entity_poly.type
_entity_poly.pdbx_seq_one_letter_code
_entity_poly.pdbx_strand_id
1 'polypeptide(L)'
;NQLSGSVLLTQLPCNLKYLYLARNQFNGSLDLTRLPSSISGLQLHNNSFSGTVNLSQLPQGIQGLDLSENTLSGEAFISGALFDRVIVRDTKIIKRHLE
;
A
#
# COMPACT_ATOMS: atom_id res chain seq x y z
N ASN A 1 -10.06 -14.55 -1.27
CA ASN A 1 -10.44 -15.60 -0.30
C ASN A 1 -11.31 -14.95 0.77
N GLN A 2 -11.51 -15.58 1.94
CA GLN A 2 -12.20 -15.00 3.10
C GLN A 2 -11.22 -14.80 4.28
N LEU A 3 -9.93 -14.59 3.98
CA LEU A 3 -8.94 -14.36 5.02
C LEU A 3 -9.20 -13.02 5.70
N SER A 4 -9.02 -12.96 7.01
CA SER A 4 -9.32 -11.80 7.84
C SER A 4 -8.24 -11.58 8.89
N GLY A 5 -8.39 -10.49 9.64
CA GLY A 5 -7.39 -10.03 10.63
C GLY A 5 -6.49 -8.93 10.09
N SER A 6 -5.51 -8.55 10.87
CA SER A 6 -4.54 -7.51 10.52
C SER A 6 -3.29 -8.06 9.85
N VAL A 7 -2.59 -7.20 9.12
CA VAL A 7 -1.36 -7.56 8.40
C VAL A 7 -0.20 -6.70 8.90
N LEU A 8 0.82 -7.34 9.46
CA LEU A 8 2.05 -6.67 9.91
C LEU A 8 3.07 -6.55 8.77
N LEU A 9 2.92 -5.54 7.92
CA LEU A 9 3.83 -5.29 6.79
C LEU A 9 5.28 -4.99 7.20
N THR A 10 5.49 -4.61 8.46
CA THR A 10 6.80 -4.23 9.02
C THR A 10 7.69 -5.44 9.32
N GLN A 11 7.14 -6.65 9.23
CA GLN A 11 7.83 -7.91 9.51
C GLN A 11 7.95 -8.79 8.27
N LEU A 12 7.77 -8.22 7.07
CA LEU A 12 7.93 -8.96 5.83
C LEU A 12 9.38 -9.41 5.65
N PRO A 13 9.63 -10.60 5.06
CA PRO A 13 10.97 -11.06 4.74
C PRO A 13 11.72 -10.05 3.87
N CYS A 14 13.01 -9.84 4.15
CA CYS A 14 13.83 -8.83 3.46
C CYS A 14 13.97 -9.05 1.94
N ASN A 15 13.79 -10.29 1.47
CA ASN A 15 13.90 -10.68 0.06
C ASN A 15 12.54 -10.78 -0.66
N LEU A 16 11.45 -10.39 -0.01
CA LEU A 16 10.10 -10.49 -0.59
C LEU A 16 9.91 -9.45 -1.70
N LYS A 17 9.70 -9.92 -2.93
CA LYS A 17 9.48 -9.06 -4.10
C LYS A 17 8.02 -8.72 -4.37
N TYR A 18 7.11 -9.66 -4.13
CA TYR A 18 5.70 -9.52 -4.45
C TYR A 18 4.83 -10.02 -3.31
N LEU A 19 3.79 -9.26 -2.96
CA LEU A 19 2.79 -9.65 -1.99
C LEU A 19 1.39 -9.38 -2.55
N TYR A 20 0.57 -10.43 -2.62
CA TYR A 20 -0.80 -10.39 -3.12
C TYR A 20 -1.76 -10.78 -2.01
N LEU A 21 -2.44 -9.80 -1.42
CA LEU A 21 -3.46 -10.00 -0.38
C LEU A 21 -4.84 -9.46 -0.79
N ALA A 22 -4.97 -9.04 -2.05
CA ALA A 22 -6.18 -8.47 -2.59
C ALA A 22 -7.39 -9.41 -2.51
N ARG A 23 -8.61 -8.83 -2.47
CA ARG A 23 -9.89 -9.54 -2.47
C ARG A 23 -10.01 -10.51 -1.28
N ASN A 24 -9.84 -9.96 -0.09
CA ASN A 24 -10.01 -10.65 1.19
C ASN A 24 -10.79 -9.74 2.16
N GLN A 25 -10.77 -10.08 3.45
CA GLN A 25 -11.44 -9.36 4.53
C GLN A 25 -10.42 -8.87 5.58
N PHE A 26 -9.17 -8.61 5.15
CA PHE A 26 -8.16 -8.07 6.05
C PHE A 26 -8.53 -6.66 6.48
N ASN A 27 -8.16 -6.29 7.69
CA ASN A 27 -8.54 -5.03 8.32
C ASN A 27 -7.39 -4.44 9.14
N GLY A 28 -7.67 -3.31 9.79
CA GLY A 28 -6.69 -2.58 10.59
C GLY A 28 -5.85 -1.62 9.76
N SER A 29 -4.88 -0.98 10.42
CA SER A 29 -3.99 0.01 9.84
C SER A 29 -2.79 -0.62 9.13
N LEU A 30 -2.29 0.08 8.10
CA LEU A 30 -1.09 -0.32 7.37
C LEU A 30 0.06 0.62 7.70
N ASP A 31 1.20 0.05 8.11
CA ASP A 31 2.48 0.76 8.22
C ASP A 31 3.34 0.43 6.99
N LEU A 32 3.43 1.38 6.06
CA LEU A 32 4.19 1.27 4.80
C LEU A 32 5.61 1.85 4.91
N THR A 33 6.00 2.36 6.09
CA THR A 33 7.30 3.04 6.29
C THR A 33 8.49 2.08 6.37
N ARG A 34 8.22 0.80 6.62
CA ARG A 34 9.24 -0.24 6.84
C ARG A 34 9.12 -1.40 5.86
N LEU A 35 8.66 -1.12 4.64
CA LEU A 35 8.62 -2.14 3.59
C LEU A 35 10.05 -2.59 3.21
N PRO A 36 10.27 -3.88 2.93
CA PRO A 36 11.55 -4.35 2.40
C PRO A 36 11.94 -3.60 1.13
N SER A 37 13.22 -3.25 0.99
CA SER A 37 13.73 -2.56 -0.20
C SER A 37 13.62 -3.38 -1.49
N SER A 38 13.50 -4.72 -1.37
CA SER A 38 13.34 -5.64 -2.49
C SER A 38 11.91 -5.71 -3.04
N ILE A 39 10.92 -5.12 -2.34
CA ILE A 39 9.53 -5.19 -2.76
C ILE A 39 9.33 -4.37 -4.04
N SER A 40 8.66 -4.99 -5.00
CA SER A 40 8.36 -4.40 -6.30
C SER A 40 6.86 -4.32 -6.55
N GLY A 41 6.08 -5.29 -6.06
CA GLY A 41 4.63 -5.28 -6.18
C GLY A 41 3.90 -5.57 -4.86
N LEU A 42 2.96 -4.71 -4.49
CA LEU A 42 2.13 -4.86 -3.31
C LEU A 42 0.65 -4.63 -3.68
N GLN A 43 -0.14 -5.69 -3.64
CA GLN A 43 -1.55 -5.69 -4.04
C GLN A 43 -2.44 -5.95 -2.82
N LEU A 44 -3.05 -4.89 -2.28
CA LEU A 44 -3.86 -4.91 -1.07
C LEU A 44 -5.32 -4.52 -1.32
N HIS A 45 -5.69 -4.29 -2.59
CA HIS A 45 -7.01 -3.79 -2.95
C HIS A 45 -8.15 -4.72 -2.54
N ASN A 46 -9.35 -4.16 -2.38
CA ASN A 46 -10.56 -4.91 -2.05
C ASN A 46 -10.38 -5.69 -0.73
N ASN A 47 -10.20 -4.92 0.33
CA ASN A 47 -10.11 -5.35 1.73
C ASN A 47 -10.82 -4.32 2.61
N SER A 48 -10.73 -4.47 3.92
CA SER A 48 -11.28 -3.55 4.92
C SER A 48 -10.19 -2.82 5.70
N PHE A 49 -9.03 -2.56 5.09
CA PHE A 49 -7.97 -1.78 5.73
C PHE A 49 -8.44 -0.35 5.98
N SER A 50 -8.03 0.24 7.09
CA SER A 50 -8.53 1.52 7.58
C SER A 50 -7.45 2.37 8.22
N GLY A 51 -7.71 3.66 8.37
CA GLY A 51 -6.81 4.61 9.03
C GLY A 51 -5.83 5.26 8.06
N THR A 52 -4.93 6.05 8.63
CA THR A 52 -4.03 6.92 7.84
C THR A 52 -2.75 6.18 7.44
N VAL A 53 -2.41 6.22 6.16
CA VAL A 53 -1.16 5.66 5.63
C VAL A 53 -0.16 6.76 5.28
N ASN A 54 1.11 6.48 5.50
CA ASN A 54 2.21 7.32 5.06
C ASN A 54 2.88 6.70 3.82
N LEU A 55 2.88 7.44 2.71
CA LEU A 55 3.44 7.00 1.43
C LEU A 55 4.78 7.69 1.09
N SER A 56 5.36 8.46 2.02
CA SER A 56 6.61 9.20 1.75
C SER A 56 7.86 8.32 1.71
N GLN A 57 7.80 7.09 2.24
CA GLN A 57 8.93 6.18 2.38
C GLN A 57 8.78 4.89 1.55
N LEU A 58 8.09 4.97 0.41
CA LEU A 58 7.96 3.81 -0.47
C LEU A 58 9.34 3.40 -1.04
N PRO A 59 9.64 2.10 -1.13
CA PRO A 59 10.88 1.61 -1.73
C PRO A 59 11.05 2.08 -3.17
N GLN A 60 12.26 2.51 -3.55
CA GLN A 60 12.58 2.99 -4.90
C GLN A 60 12.27 1.96 -6.00
N GLY A 61 12.39 0.66 -5.68
CA GLY A 61 12.13 -0.46 -6.59
C GLY A 61 10.63 -0.77 -6.81
N ILE A 62 9.72 -0.03 -6.17
CA ILE A 62 8.29 -0.29 -6.29
C ILE A 62 7.81 0.03 -7.71
N GLN A 63 7.18 -0.95 -8.32
CA GLN A 63 6.61 -0.90 -9.66
C GLN A 63 5.09 -0.85 -9.63
N GLY A 64 4.47 -1.39 -8.57
CA GLY A 64 3.02 -1.33 -8.39
C GLY A 64 2.61 -1.44 -6.92
N LEU A 65 1.84 -0.47 -6.47
CA LEU A 65 1.17 -0.44 -5.16
C LEU A 65 -0.31 -0.19 -5.39
N ASP A 66 -1.15 -1.14 -5.01
CA ASP A 66 -2.60 -1.00 -5.11
C ASP A 66 -3.25 -1.09 -3.74
N LEU A 67 -3.77 0.04 -3.28
CA LEU A 67 -4.49 0.22 -2.02
C LEU A 67 -5.99 0.45 -2.23
N SER A 68 -6.46 0.35 -3.48
CA SER A 68 -7.83 0.71 -3.83
C SER A 68 -8.89 -0.11 -3.11
N GLU A 69 -10.13 0.38 -3.08
CA GLU A 69 -11.26 -0.34 -2.48
C GLU A 69 -10.96 -0.74 -1.01
N ASN A 70 -10.54 0.25 -0.22
CA ASN A 70 -10.28 0.16 1.21
C ASN A 70 -10.71 1.46 1.90
N THR A 71 -10.85 1.44 3.22
CA THR A 71 -11.21 2.62 4.03
C THR A 71 -10.01 3.46 4.49
N LEU A 72 -8.92 3.44 3.70
CA LEU A 72 -7.67 4.14 4.01
C LEU A 72 -7.80 5.64 3.75
N SER A 73 -7.07 6.43 4.53
CA SER A 73 -6.92 7.88 4.36
C SER A 73 -5.45 8.27 4.35
N GLY A 74 -5.15 9.50 3.96
CA GLY A 74 -3.80 10.04 4.05
C GLY A 74 -3.47 10.97 2.90
N GLU A 75 -2.27 11.51 2.95
CA GLU A 75 -1.77 12.43 1.94
C GLU A 75 -0.40 11.94 1.49
N ALA A 76 -0.20 11.93 0.18
CA ALA A 76 1.01 11.42 -0.42
C ALA A 76 1.53 12.41 -1.45
N PHE A 77 2.74 12.90 -1.23
CA PHE A 77 3.49 13.62 -2.23
C PHE A 77 4.28 12.59 -3.04
N ILE A 78 3.83 12.34 -4.26
CA ILE A 78 4.36 11.29 -5.11
C ILE A 78 5.01 11.96 -6.32
N SER A 79 6.27 11.60 -6.60
CA SER A 79 6.95 12.05 -7.83
C SER A 79 6.24 11.47 -9.06
N GLY A 80 6.28 12.19 -10.19
CA GLY A 80 5.53 11.80 -11.40
C GLY A 80 5.72 10.34 -11.82
N ALA A 81 6.94 9.80 -11.73
CA ALA A 81 7.25 8.41 -12.09
C ALA A 81 6.56 7.35 -11.19
N LEU A 82 6.22 7.71 -9.95
CA LEU A 82 5.52 6.84 -9.01
C LEU A 82 4.00 7.06 -9.03
N PHE A 83 3.52 8.17 -9.62
CA PHE A 83 2.11 8.56 -9.55
C PHE A 83 1.17 7.52 -10.17
N ASP A 84 1.57 6.93 -11.31
CA ASP A 84 0.82 5.89 -12.01
C ASP A 84 0.98 4.50 -11.36
N ARG A 85 2.07 4.31 -10.62
CA ARG A 85 2.37 3.04 -9.93
C ARG A 85 1.58 2.88 -8.64
N VAL A 86 1.04 3.96 -8.09
CA VAL A 86 0.28 3.97 -6.84
C VAL A 86 -1.21 4.19 -7.12
N ILE A 87 -1.98 3.13 -6.95
CA ILE A 87 -3.43 3.09 -7.20
C ILE A 87 -4.16 3.21 -5.85
N VAL A 88 -5.02 4.23 -5.73
CA VAL A 88 -5.74 4.55 -4.49
C VAL A 88 -7.22 4.91 -4.74
N ARG A 89 -7.78 4.47 -5.87
CA ARG A 89 -9.21 4.68 -6.18
C ARG A 89 -10.08 4.12 -5.06
N ASP A 90 -11.24 4.73 -4.81
CA ASP A 90 -12.16 4.30 -3.76
C ASP A 90 -11.53 4.24 -2.36
N THR A 91 -10.60 5.16 -2.09
CA THR A 91 -10.05 5.45 -0.76
C THR A 91 -10.20 6.95 -0.47
N LYS A 92 -9.85 7.37 0.75
CA LYS A 92 -9.72 8.79 1.13
C LYS A 92 -8.27 9.28 1.03
N ILE A 93 -7.39 8.58 0.31
CA ILE A 93 -6.00 9.00 0.11
C ILE A 93 -5.94 10.06 -0.98
N ILE A 94 -5.28 11.17 -0.69
CA ILE A 94 -5.04 12.26 -1.62
C ILE A 94 -3.62 12.12 -2.17
N LYS A 95 -3.49 11.88 -3.48
CA LYS A 95 -2.20 11.96 -4.19
C LYS A 95 -1.96 13.40 -4.63
N ARG A 96 -0.83 13.96 -4.24
CA ARG A 96 -0.31 15.23 -4.75
C ARG A 96 0.94 14.98 -5.57
N HIS A 97 1.09 15.71 -6.65
CA HIS A 97 2.36 15.75 -7.36
C HIS A 97 3.40 16.45 -6.49
N LEU A 98 4.57 15.82 -6.36
CA LEU A 98 5.77 16.53 -5.94
C LEU A 98 6.33 17.24 -7.19
N GLU A 99 6.42 18.58 -7.13
CA GLU A 99 7.06 19.40 -8.18
C GLU A 99 8.56 19.08 -8.31
#